data_AF-A0A6J5UKF8-F1
#
_entry.id   AF-A0A6J5UKF8-F1
#
_cell.length_a   1.000
_cell.length_b   1.000
_cell.length_c   1.000
_cell.angle_alpha   90.00
_cell.angle_beta   90.00
_cell.angle_gamma   90.00
#
_symmetry.space_group_name_H-M   'P 1'
#
loop_
_entity.id
_entity.type
_entity.pdbx_description
1 polymer ?
#
loop_
_entity_poly.entity_id
_entity_poly.type
_entity_poly.pdbx_seq_one_letter_code
_entity_poly.pdbx_strand_id
1 'polypeptide(L)'
;MAVFIFEKKIKHYSSYQKILLAGEGDFSFSVCLARAFGLAVNMVATSLDSRESLMLNYSKAMSNVRELEARGCKVLHEVDVHSMSQHPFLISVRFDRIIYNFPHAGYLHGPFSSEYNRFQIWFHQDLIRGFLKKAREMLTTIGEIHVTHKTTFPFSEWKIVELAQELGLYLVHEEQFSLWDYPGYENKRGAGMCDETFPVGMCSTFKFAKLLLYSSITSGFDLGSTTSGPWSGYSGINGPDMQCFHPGTLSISLWSADIVDMACTYLESLERKKPKHGHKNLRSPSRPRKKNKNLRSPSISLLMHV
;
A
#
# COMPACT_ATOMS: atom_id res chain seq x y z
N MET A 1 1.99 -15.42 37.96
CA MET A 1 0.61 -15.15 37.50
C MET A 1 0.67 -14.78 36.03
N ALA A 2 0.05 -15.57 35.15
CA ALA A 2 -0.12 -15.17 33.76
C ALA A 2 -1.19 -14.07 33.72
N VAL A 3 -0.79 -12.83 33.46
CA VAL A 3 -1.74 -11.76 33.19
C VAL A 3 -2.35 -12.05 31.83
N PHE A 4 -3.58 -12.55 31.79
CA PHE A 4 -4.35 -12.61 30.55
C PHE A 4 -4.64 -11.17 30.12
N ILE A 5 -3.86 -10.66 29.17
CA ILE A 5 -4.08 -9.34 28.58
C ILE A 5 -5.20 -9.51 27.56
N PHE A 6 -6.40 -9.03 27.87
CA PHE A 6 -7.51 -9.00 26.92
C PHE A 6 -7.20 -8.11 25.72
N GLU A 7 -7.71 -8.50 24.56
CA GLU A 7 -7.59 -7.73 23.32
C GLU A 7 -8.19 -6.34 23.50
N LYS A 8 -7.41 -5.30 23.22
CA LYS A 8 -7.91 -3.92 23.16
C LYS A 8 -7.88 -3.45 21.72
N LYS A 9 -8.91 -2.70 21.33
CA LYS A 9 -9.11 -2.23 19.96
C LYS A 9 -9.34 -0.74 19.91
N ILE A 10 -8.89 -0.13 18.81
CA ILE A 10 -9.29 1.19 18.37
C ILE A 10 -9.52 1.10 16.87
N LYS A 11 -10.76 1.35 16.44
CA LYS A 11 -11.19 1.12 15.05
C LYS A 11 -10.81 -0.28 14.57
N HIS A 12 -10.06 -0.39 13.48
CA HIS A 12 -9.58 -1.64 12.90
C HIS A 12 -8.20 -2.09 13.41
N TYR A 13 -7.64 -1.43 14.42
CA TYR A 13 -6.37 -1.81 15.04
C TYR A 13 -6.59 -2.53 16.37
N SER A 14 -5.77 -3.54 16.62
CA SER A 14 -5.83 -4.40 17.81
C SER A 14 -4.46 -4.52 18.48
N SER A 15 -4.45 -4.62 19.80
CA SER A 15 -3.24 -4.86 20.61
C SER A 15 -2.54 -6.19 20.32
N TYR A 16 -3.21 -7.14 19.64
CA TYR A 16 -2.63 -8.41 19.23
C TYR A 16 -1.89 -8.35 17.89
N GLN A 17 -2.10 -7.28 17.11
CA GLN A 17 -1.43 -7.11 15.83
C GLN A 17 0.00 -6.62 16.04
N LYS A 18 0.93 -7.09 15.22
CA LYS A 18 2.23 -6.44 15.06
C LYS A 18 2.12 -5.30 14.07
N ILE A 19 2.40 -4.08 14.54
CA ILE A 19 2.11 -2.84 13.80
C ILE A 19 3.41 -2.08 13.51
N LEU A 20 3.61 -1.71 12.24
CA LEU A 20 4.62 -0.74 11.82
C LEU A 20 3.91 0.58 11.47
N LEU A 21 4.33 1.68 12.08
CA LEU A 21 3.89 3.04 11.73
C LEU A 21 5.04 3.74 11.01
N ALA A 22 4.85 4.01 9.72
CA ALA A 22 5.87 4.59 8.86
C ALA A 22 5.66 6.10 8.70
N GLY A 23 6.76 6.85 8.71
CA GLY A 23 6.77 8.29 8.42
C GLY A 23 6.02 9.12 9.46
N GLU A 24 6.11 8.76 10.73
CA GLU A 24 5.55 9.56 11.82
C GLU A 24 6.25 10.93 11.87
N GLY A 25 5.45 11.99 11.94
CA GLY A 25 5.93 13.35 12.23
C GLY A 25 6.16 13.50 13.73
N ASP A 26 5.17 14.02 14.46
CA ASP A 26 5.28 14.20 15.91
C ASP A 26 4.97 12.95 16.75
N PHE A 27 4.75 11.79 16.11
CA PHE A 27 4.39 10.51 16.75
C PHE A 27 3.05 10.47 17.49
N SER A 28 2.19 11.50 17.36
CA SER A 28 0.93 11.57 18.11
C SER A 28 -0.07 10.47 17.73
N PHE A 29 -0.05 10.00 16.47
CA PHE A 29 -0.89 8.88 16.03
C PHE A 29 -0.45 7.58 16.69
N SER A 30 0.86 7.28 16.70
CA SER A 30 1.41 6.14 17.43
C SER A 30 1.05 6.19 18.92
N VAL A 31 1.15 7.36 19.56
CA VAL A 31 0.76 7.53 20.98
C VAL A 31 -0.72 7.23 21.19
N CYS A 32 -1.60 7.68 20.27
CA CYS A 32 -3.03 7.38 20.32
C CYS A 32 -3.29 5.87 20.38
N LEU A 33 -2.69 5.10 19.46
CA LEU A 33 -2.83 3.64 19.46
C LEU A 33 -2.24 3.01 20.73
N ALA A 34 -1.05 3.45 21.15
CA ALA A 34 -0.37 2.95 22.34
C ALA A 34 -1.19 3.18 23.62
N ARG A 35 -1.87 4.33 23.73
CA ARG A 35 -2.79 4.64 24.84
C ARG A 35 -4.02 3.74 24.82
N ALA A 36 -4.63 3.51 23.66
CA ALA A 36 -5.77 2.62 23.51
C ALA A 36 -5.44 1.16 23.89
N PHE A 37 -4.23 0.69 23.53
CA PHE A 37 -3.75 -0.64 23.87
C PHE A 37 -3.22 -0.74 25.31
N GLY A 38 -2.82 0.39 25.90
CA GLY A 38 -2.17 0.46 27.21
C GLY A 38 -0.66 0.19 27.12
N LEU A 39 -0.26 -0.90 26.47
CA LEU A 39 1.12 -1.23 26.12
C LEU A 39 1.30 -1.27 24.60
N ALA A 40 2.51 -0.99 24.13
CA ALA A 40 2.87 -0.86 22.72
C ALA A 40 4.01 -1.80 22.31
N VAL A 41 4.21 -2.92 23.03
CA VAL A 41 5.30 -3.88 22.80
C VAL A 41 5.32 -4.51 21.40
N ASN A 42 4.17 -4.52 20.72
CA ASN A 42 4.01 -5.06 19.36
C ASN A 42 4.07 -3.95 18.29
N MET A 43 4.39 -2.72 18.67
CA MET A 43 4.44 -1.56 17.77
C MET A 43 5.89 -1.16 17.48
N VAL A 44 6.13 -0.79 16.23
CA VAL A 44 7.34 -0.09 15.80
C VAL A 44 6.91 1.20 15.12
N ALA A 45 7.36 2.35 15.62
CA ALA A 45 7.07 3.66 15.03
C ALA A 45 8.34 4.23 14.42
N THR A 46 8.25 4.75 13.19
CA THR A 46 9.42 5.22 12.45
C THR A 46 9.23 6.62 11.89
N SER A 47 10.28 7.45 11.95
CA SER A 47 10.34 8.75 11.27
C SER A 47 11.40 8.74 10.17
N LEU A 48 11.22 9.59 9.16
CA LEU A 48 12.30 9.93 8.23
C LEU A 48 13.30 10.90 8.87
N ASP A 49 12.81 11.82 9.70
CA ASP A 49 13.64 12.75 10.45
C ASP A 49 14.54 12.03 11.48
N SER A 50 15.74 12.58 11.71
CA SER A 50 16.57 12.21 12.86
C SER A 50 15.93 12.66 14.17
N ARG A 51 16.41 12.11 15.29
CA ARG A 51 15.92 12.49 16.63
C ARG A 51 16.12 13.98 16.92
N GLU A 52 17.24 14.54 16.48
CA GLU A 52 17.59 15.95 16.61
C GLU A 52 16.68 16.83 15.75
N SER A 53 16.44 16.43 14.50
CA SER A 53 15.51 17.12 13.59
C SER A 53 14.11 17.16 14.20
N LEU A 54 13.60 16.04 14.71
CA LEU A 54 12.30 15.96 15.37
C LEU A 54 12.17 16.92 16.55
N MET A 55 13.21 17.00 17.38
CA MET A 55 13.23 17.87 18.56
C MET A 55 13.15 19.35 18.20
N LEU A 56 13.73 19.76 17.07
CA LEU A 56 13.69 21.13 16.58
C LEU A 56 12.39 21.44 15.84
N ASN A 57 11.86 20.46 15.12
CA ASN A 57 10.77 20.63 14.16
C ASN A 57 9.37 20.47 14.78
N TYR A 58 9.22 19.67 15.84
CA TYR A 58 7.92 19.37 16.43
C TYR A 58 7.97 19.49 17.95
N SER A 59 7.26 20.48 18.50
CA SER A 59 7.29 20.79 19.93
C SER A 59 6.90 19.61 20.83
N LYS A 60 6.03 18.71 20.35
CA LYS A 60 5.55 17.53 21.09
C LYS A 60 6.23 16.21 20.75
N ALA A 61 7.09 16.16 19.73
CA ALA A 61 7.67 14.88 19.28
C ALA A 61 8.42 14.17 20.40
N MET A 62 9.29 14.87 21.14
CA MET A 62 10.09 14.22 22.18
C MET A 62 9.27 13.73 23.38
N SER A 63 8.18 14.41 23.74
CA SER A 63 7.26 13.88 24.75
C SER A 63 6.52 12.63 24.26
N ASN A 64 6.10 12.62 23.00
CA ASN A 64 5.41 11.49 22.40
C ASN A 64 6.34 10.27 22.25
N VAL A 65 7.58 10.47 21.81
CA VAL A 65 8.62 9.43 21.73
C VAL A 65 8.89 8.83 23.12
N ARG A 66 9.07 9.65 24.15
CA ARG A 66 9.28 9.16 25.54
C ARG A 66 8.10 8.34 26.05
N GLU A 67 6.87 8.77 25.76
CA GLU A 67 5.68 8.00 26.15
C GLU A 67 5.61 6.65 25.41
N LEU A 68 5.93 6.64 24.11
CA LEU A 68 5.99 5.41 23.31
C LEU A 68 7.02 4.43 23.87
N GLU A 69 8.25 4.90 24.11
CA GLU A 69 9.33 4.12 24.70
C GLU A 69 8.92 3.57 26.09
N ALA A 70 8.30 4.40 26.94
CA ALA A 70 7.80 3.99 28.25
C ALA A 70 6.68 2.93 28.19
N ARG A 71 5.91 2.90 27.10
CA ARG A 71 4.89 1.86 26.82
C ARG A 71 5.45 0.62 26.13
N GLY A 72 6.75 0.59 25.85
CA GLY A 72 7.45 -0.52 25.21
C GLY A 72 7.42 -0.50 23.68
N CYS A 73 6.98 0.59 23.04
CA CYS A 73 7.09 0.75 21.60
C CYS A 73 8.55 0.91 21.18
N LYS A 74 8.93 0.29 20.06
CA LYS A 74 10.23 0.55 19.45
C LYS A 74 10.13 1.78 18.55
N VAL A 75 10.88 2.82 18.86
CA VAL A 75 10.98 4.02 18.01
C VAL A 75 12.26 3.98 17.20
N LEU A 76 12.17 4.17 15.89
CA LEU A 76 13.31 4.22 14.96
C LEU A 76 13.29 5.54 14.20
N HIS A 77 14.46 6.11 13.95
CA HIS A 77 14.62 7.36 13.21
C HIS A 77 15.36 7.09 11.91
N GLU A 78 15.32 8.05 10.97
CA GLU A 78 16.03 7.97 9.69
C GLU A 78 15.64 6.75 8.85
N VAL A 79 14.37 6.34 8.92
CA VAL A 79 13.82 5.22 8.15
C VAL A 79 13.13 5.75 6.90
N ASP A 80 13.79 5.59 5.75
CA ASP A 80 13.19 5.88 4.44
C ASP A 80 12.27 4.73 4.00
N VAL A 81 11.03 5.05 3.66
CA VAL A 81 10.03 4.10 3.18
C VAL A 81 10.43 3.37 1.89
N HIS A 82 11.36 3.91 1.09
CA HIS A 82 11.90 3.23 -0.10
C HIS A 82 12.90 2.11 0.23
N SER A 83 13.47 2.14 1.43
CA SER A 83 14.49 1.19 1.90
C SER A 83 14.15 0.49 3.21
N MET A 84 13.01 0.80 3.83
CA MET A 84 12.63 0.30 5.17
C MET A 84 12.65 -1.23 5.32
N SER A 85 12.42 -1.99 4.24
CA SER A 85 12.51 -3.46 4.27
C SER A 85 13.94 -3.99 4.42
N GLN A 86 14.94 -3.13 4.26
CA GLN A 86 16.37 -3.44 4.41
C GLN A 86 16.93 -2.94 5.76
N HIS A 87 16.16 -2.16 6.51
CA HIS A 87 16.62 -1.60 7.77
C HIS A 87 16.98 -2.75 8.75
N PRO A 88 18.12 -2.71 9.46
CA PRO A 88 18.61 -3.85 10.25
C PRO A 88 17.62 -4.35 11.30
N PHE A 89 16.80 -3.46 11.87
CA PHE A 89 15.79 -3.82 12.85
C PHE A 89 14.45 -4.29 12.25
N LEU A 90 14.25 -4.16 10.94
CA LEU A 90 12.98 -4.44 10.25
C LEU A 90 13.08 -5.59 9.24
N ILE A 91 14.26 -5.87 8.67
CA ILE A 91 14.47 -6.81 7.56
C ILE A 91 13.90 -8.22 7.83
N SER A 92 14.04 -8.71 9.06
CA SER A 92 13.57 -10.04 9.48
C SER A 92 12.18 -10.01 10.14
N VAL A 93 11.52 -8.86 10.19
CA VAL A 93 10.21 -8.71 10.84
C VAL A 93 9.11 -8.72 9.78
N ARG A 94 7.98 -9.37 10.11
CA ARG A 94 6.74 -9.28 9.35
C ARG A 94 5.64 -8.69 10.21
N PHE A 95 4.80 -7.86 9.61
CA PHE A 95 3.79 -7.06 10.29
C PHE A 95 2.38 -7.43 9.82
N ASP A 96 1.44 -7.41 10.76
CA ASP A 96 0.02 -7.58 10.49
C ASP A 96 -0.59 -6.29 9.96
N ARG A 97 -0.07 -5.14 10.41
CA ARG A 97 -0.47 -3.81 9.93
C ARG A 97 0.76 -2.97 9.64
N ILE A 98 0.82 -2.36 8.46
CA ILE A 98 1.81 -1.33 8.12
C ILE A 98 1.04 -0.07 7.73
N ILE A 99 1.20 0.99 8.52
CA ILE A 99 0.37 2.20 8.47
C ILE A 99 1.22 3.36 7.97
N TYR A 100 0.71 4.13 7.01
CA TYR A 100 1.31 5.39 6.58
C TYR A 100 0.23 6.47 6.40
N ASN A 101 0.21 7.44 7.32
CA ASN A 101 -0.80 8.48 7.36
C ASN A 101 -0.34 9.73 6.63
N PHE A 102 -1.18 10.21 5.72
CA PHE A 102 -0.96 11.42 4.91
C PHE A 102 0.46 11.55 4.34
N PRO A 103 0.96 10.51 3.64
CA PRO A 103 2.26 10.56 2.99
C PRO A 103 2.40 11.80 2.11
N HIS A 104 3.58 12.42 2.11
CA HIS A 104 3.86 13.59 1.30
C HIS A 104 5.34 13.64 0.92
N ALA A 105 5.65 13.92 -0.34
CA ALA A 105 7.03 13.90 -0.87
C ALA A 105 7.82 15.19 -0.58
N GLY A 106 7.22 16.11 0.17
CA GLY A 106 7.71 17.48 0.30
C GLY A 106 7.55 18.27 -1.01
N TYR A 107 7.94 19.53 -0.99
CA TYR A 107 7.90 20.42 -2.15
C TYR A 107 9.28 20.47 -2.83
N LEU A 108 9.50 19.52 -3.74
CA LEU A 108 10.83 19.28 -4.32
C LEU A 108 11.32 20.37 -5.30
N HIS A 109 10.42 21.21 -5.80
CA HIS A 109 10.77 22.41 -6.59
C HIS A 109 10.61 23.71 -5.79
N GLY A 110 10.70 23.61 -4.46
CA GLY A 110 10.69 24.76 -3.56
C GLY A 110 9.34 25.52 -3.58
N PRO A 111 9.33 26.85 -3.38
CA PRO A 111 8.10 27.61 -3.13
C PRO A 111 7.13 27.67 -4.33
N PHE A 112 7.57 27.24 -5.52
CA PHE A 112 6.73 27.16 -6.72
C PHE A 112 6.07 25.79 -6.92
N SER A 113 6.42 24.80 -6.09
CA SER A 113 5.70 23.53 -6.06
C SER A 113 4.27 23.74 -5.59
N SER A 114 3.37 22.99 -6.19
CA SER A 114 1.94 23.03 -5.88
C SER A 114 1.38 21.63 -6.04
N GLU A 115 0.41 21.27 -5.22
CA GLU A 115 -0.31 19.99 -5.33
C GLU A 115 -0.98 19.78 -6.69
N TYR A 116 -1.24 20.87 -7.44
CA TYR A 116 -1.81 20.83 -8.79
C TYR A 116 -0.74 20.58 -9.88
N ASN A 117 0.54 20.72 -9.55
CA ASN A 117 1.63 20.56 -10.51
C ASN A 117 1.82 19.07 -10.85
N ARG A 118 1.86 18.73 -12.14
CA ARG A 118 2.00 17.34 -12.60
C ARG A 118 3.29 16.66 -12.14
N PHE A 119 4.40 17.38 -12.07
CA PHE A 119 5.66 16.83 -11.56
C PHE A 119 5.56 16.57 -10.05
N GLN A 120 4.93 17.46 -9.31
CA GLN A 120 4.68 17.28 -7.88
C GLN A 120 3.81 16.03 -7.63
N ILE A 121 2.71 15.87 -8.39
CA ILE A 121 1.87 14.66 -8.36
C ILE A 121 2.70 13.40 -8.68
N TRP A 122 3.60 13.45 -9.67
CA TRP A 122 4.47 12.33 -10.00
C TRP A 122 5.38 11.92 -8.83
N PHE A 123 6.00 12.87 -8.13
CA PHE A 123 6.81 12.58 -6.95
C PHE A 123 5.99 11.97 -5.81
N HIS A 124 4.76 12.42 -5.63
CA HIS A 124 3.85 11.82 -4.65
C HIS A 124 3.48 10.38 -5.01
N GLN A 125 3.21 10.11 -6.29
CA GLN A 125 2.97 8.76 -6.78
C GLN A 125 4.19 7.85 -6.61
N ASP A 126 5.41 8.37 -6.82
CA ASP A 126 6.65 7.64 -6.60
C ASP A 126 6.83 7.26 -5.13
N LEU A 127 6.62 8.21 -4.21
CA LEU A 127 6.63 7.96 -2.76
C LEU A 127 5.66 6.84 -2.35
N ILE A 128 4.41 6.92 -2.82
CA ILE A 128 3.39 5.90 -2.55
C ILE A 128 3.82 4.55 -3.12
N ARG A 129 4.28 4.51 -4.38
CA ARG A 129 4.70 3.27 -5.04
C ARG A 129 5.89 2.64 -4.30
N GLY A 130 6.88 3.43 -3.91
CA GLY A 130 8.04 3.01 -3.14
C GLY A 130 7.65 2.38 -1.80
N PHE A 131 6.82 3.11 -1.02
CA PHE A 131 6.28 2.61 0.24
C PHE A 131 5.51 1.31 0.07
N LEU A 132 4.52 1.27 -0.83
CA LEU A 132 3.66 0.09 -1.03
C LEU A 132 4.48 -1.14 -1.43
N LYS A 133 5.50 -0.97 -2.29
CA LYS A 133 6.40 -2.03 -2.70
C LYS A 133 7.15 -2.62 -1.50
N LYS A 134 7.71 -1.77 -0.64
CA LYS A 134 8.48 -2.19 0.54
C LYS A 134 7.59 -2.76 1.64
N ALA A 135 6.43 -2.15 1.88
CA ALA A 135 5.45 -2.63 2.83
C ALA A 135 4.94 -4.03 2.44
N ARG A 136 4.69 -4.29 1.15
CA ARG A 136 4.30 -5.62 0.64
C ARG A 136 5.32 -6.70 0.99
N GLU A 137 6.62 -6.41 0.89
CA GLU A 137 7.70 -7.35 1.27
C GLU A 137 7.65 -7.70 2.77
N MET A 138 7.15 -6.79 3.59
CA MET A 138 7.16 -6.86 5.05
C MET A 138 5.83 -7.33 5.67
N LEU A 139 4.77 -7.55 4.89
CA LEU A 139 3.50 -8.06 5.42
C LEU A 139 3.57 -9.55 5.81
N THR A 140 2.85 -9.92 6.87
CA THR A 140 2.42 -11.32 7.10
C THR A 140 1.50 -11.80 5.98
N THR A 141 1.14 -13.09 5.95
CA THR A 141 0.29 -13.66 4.91
C THR A 141 -1.10 -13.02 4.86
N ILE A 142 -1.65 -12.66 6.02
CA ILE A 142 -2.96 -12.02 6.18
C ILE A 142 -2.84 -10.54 6.61
N GLY A 143 -1.65 -9.95 6.43
CA GLY A 143 -1.38 -8.59 6.84
C GLY A 143 -1.96 -7.56 5.88
N GLU A 144 -2.19 -6.35 6.38
CA GLU A 144 -2.77 -5.23 5.63
C GLU A 144 -1.83 -4.01 5.64
N ILE A 145 -1.74 -3.32 4.51
CA ILE A 145 -1.11 -1.99 4.39
C ILE A 145 -2.21 -0.94 4.43
N HIS A 146 -2.10 0.01 5.34
CA HIS A 146 -3.08 1.05 5.55
C HIS A 146 -2.48 2.39 5.13
N VAL A 147 -3.09 3.04 4.14
CA VAL A 147 -2.70 4.38 3.70
C VAL A 147 -3.87 5.32 3.94
N THR A 148 -3.69 6.31 4.81
CA THR A 148 -4.70 7.35 5.01
C THR A 148 -4.35 8.55 4.14
N HIS A 149 -5.27 8.98 3.27
CA HIS A 149 -5.03 10.13 2.41
C HIS A 149 -6.30 10.85 2.00
N LYS A 150 -6.13 12.08 1.51
CA LYS A 150 -7.21 12.91 0.97
C LYS A 150 -7.76 12.29 -0.31
N THR A 151 -9.08 12.39 -0.49
CA THR A 151 -9.80 11.75 -1.61
C THR A 151 -10.34 12.74 -2.63
N THR A 152 -10.09 14.04 -2.44
CA THR A 152 -10.54 15.11 -3.35
C THR A 152 -9.40 15.63 -4.19
N PHE A 153 -9.71 16.20 -5.35
CA PHE A 153 -8.74 16.84 -6.22
C PHE A 153 -8.00 17.97 -5.48
N PRO A 154 -6.67 18.12 -5.64
CA PRO A 154 -5.77 17.37 -6.53
C PRO A 154 -5.24 16.04 -5.98
N PHE A 155 -5.46 15.72 -4.71
CA PHE A 155 -4.95 14.52 -4.04
C PHE A 155 -5.48 13.21 -4.65
N SER A 156 -6.69 13.24 -5.19
CA SER A 156 -7.24 12.09 -5.93
C SER A 156 -6.40 11.68 -7.15
N GLU A 157 -5.61 12.59 -7.74
CA GLU A 157 -4.72 12.28 -8.87
C GLU A 157 -3.50 11.44 -8.46
N TRP A 158 -3.29 11.22 -7.16
CA TRP A 158 -2.23 10.33 -6.69
C TRP A 158 -2.55 8.86 -6.94
N LYS A 159 -3.82 8.52 -7.24
CA LYS A 159 -4.21 7.19 -7.77
C LYS A 159 -3.69 6.02 -6.93
N ILE A 160 -3.84 6.15 -5.61
CA ILE A 160 -3.27 5.22 -4.62
C ILE A 160 -3.74 3.78 -4.88
N VAL A 161 -5.01 3.60 -5.21
CA VAL A 161 -5.58 2.27 -5.48
C VAL A 161 -4.97 1.65 -6.73
N GLU A 162 -4.84 2.42 -7.82
CA GLU A 162 -4.21 1.94 -9.05
C GLU A 162 -2.73 1.58 -8.84
N LEU A 163 -1.98 2.41 -8.10
CA LEU A 163 -0.58 2.14 -7.75
C LEU A 163 -0.44 0.84 -6.93
N ALA A 164 -1.36 0.58 -5.99
CA ALA A 164 -1.37 -0.65 -5.23
C ALA A 164 -1.64 -1.88 -6.13
N GLN A 165 -2.61 -1.78 -7.04
CA GLN A 165 -2.92 -2.86 -7.99
C GLN A 165 -1.75 -3.24 -8.88
N GLU A 166 -1.00 -2.26 -9.40
CA GLU A 166 0.22 -2.50 -10.19
C GLU A 166 1.30 -3.26 -9.40
N LEU A 167 1.27 -3.16 -8.07
CA LEU A 167 2.15 -3.87 -7.16
C LEU A 167 1.52 -5.17 -6.63
N GLY A 168 0.50 -5.73 -7.28
CA GLY A 168 -0.09 -7.00 -6.87
C GLY A 168 -0.75 -6.96 -5.48
N LEU A 169 -1.18 -5.77 -5.06
CA LEU A 169 -2.02 -5.56 -3.89
C LEU A 169 -3.46 -5.33 -4.36
N TYR A 170 -4.44 -5.77 -3.58
CA TYR A 170 -5.85 -5.44 -3.84
C TYR A 170 -6.41 -4.63 -2.68
N LEU A 171 -7.38 -3.75 -2.99
CA LEU A 171 -8.10 -2.97 -2.00
C LEU A 171 -9.08 -3.88 -1.26
N VAL A 172 -8.83 -4.12 0.02
CA VAL A 172 -9.73 -4.87 0.90
C VAL A 172 -10.92 -4.00 1.28
N HIS A 173 -10.64 -2.76 1.67
CA HIS A 173 -11.66 -1.82 2.12
C HIS A 173 -11.12 -0.38 2.04
N GLU A 174 -11.95 0.56 1.61
CA GLU A 174 -11.78 1.99 1.86
C GLU A 174 -12.71 2.47 2.98
N GLU A 175 -12.17 3.00 4.07
CA GLU A 175 -12.97 3.52 5.20
C GLU A 175 -12.75 5.02 5.36
N GLN A 176 -13.83 5.79 5.51
CA GLN A 176 -13.74 7.23 5.77
C GLN A 176 -12.90 7.51 7.02
N PHE A 177 -11.93 8.41 6.90
CA PHE A 177 -11.10 8.83 8.03
C PHE A 177 -11.71 10.03 8.76
N SER A 178 -11.65 10.00 10.09
CA SER A 178 -12.03 11.09 10.98
C SER A 178 -10.97 11.26 12.07
N LEU A 179 -10.53 12.49 12.32
CA LEU A 179 -9.62 12.79 13.44
C LEU A 179 -10.23 12.40 14.80
N TRP A 180 -11.56 12.50 14.93
CA TRP A 180 -12.28 12.18 16.16
C TRP A 180 -12.18 10.70 16.56
N ASP A 181 -11.89 9.82 15.60
CA ASP A 181 -11.70 8.39 15.85
C ASP A 181 -10.36 8.11 16.56
N TYR A 182 -9.45 9.09 16.58
CA TYR A 182 -8.09 8.95 17.11
C TYR A 182 -7.77 10.08 18.12
N PRO A 183 -8.28 9.99 19.37
CA PRO A 183 -8.08 11.02 20.38
C PRO A 183 -6.61 11.33 20.64
N GLY A 184 -6.26 12.62 20.54
CA GLY A 184 -4.90 13.12 20.75
C GLY A 184 -3.97 13.02 19.55
N TYR A 185 -4.42 12.48 18.41
CA TYR A 185 -3.69 12.57 17.16
C TYR A 185 -3.75 13.99 16.59
N GLU A 186 -2.59 14.56 16.26
CA GLU A 186 -2.45 15.81 15.52
C GLU A 186 -1.76 15.53 14.17
N ASN A 187 -2.44 15.82 13.06
CA ASN A 187 -1.83 15.66 11.74
C ASN A 187 -0.83 16.80 11.49
N LYS A 188 0.44 16.46 11.26
CA LYS A 188 1.54 17.44 11.11
C LYS A 188 2.08 17.49 9.69
N ARG A 189 2.62 18.63 9.28
CA ARG A 189 3.27 18.80 7.98
C ARG A 189 4.66 18.16 8.00
N GLY A 190 5.07 17.53 6.91
CA GLY A 190 6.40 16.88 6.81
C GLY A 190 7.54 17.80 6.36
N ALA A 191 7.28 19.07 6.05
CA ALA A 191 8.30 20.02 5.61
C ALA A 191 7.84 21.48 5.84
N GLY A 192 8.80 22.39 5.99
CA GLY A 192 8.53 23.82 6.22
C GLY A 192 8.01 24.07 7.63
N MET A 193 6.77 24.55 7.75
CA MET A 193 6.09 24.76 9.04
C MET A 193 5.58 23.42 9.59
N CYS A 194 6.52 22.52 9.89
CA CYS A 194 6.28 21.12 10.20
C CYS A 194 5.39 20.88 11.43
N ASP A 195 5.56 21.67 12.50
CA ASP A 195 4.70 21.54 13.70
C ASP A 195 3.24 22.01 13.49
N GLU A 196 2.96 22.68 12.37
CA GLU A 196 1.59 23.09 12.06
C GLU A 196 0.77 21.95 11.48
N THR A 197 -0.53 22.01 11.76
CA THR A 197 -1.48 21.10 11.13
C THR A 197 -1.80 21.53 9.69
N PHE A 198 -2.42 20.62 8.95
CA PHE A 198 -2.99 20.92 7.63
C PHE A 198 -4.49 20.60 7.60
N PRO A 199 -5.28 21.27 6.74
CA PRO A 199 -6.68 20.92 6.57
C PRO A 199 -6.81 19.49 6.06
N VAL A 200 -7.44 18.61 6.84
CA VAL A 200 -7.61 17.19 6.49
C VAL A 200 -8.63 17.03 5.35
N GLY A 201 -9.77 17.71 5.43
CA GLY A 201 -10.83 17.62 4.41
C GLY A 201 -11.40 16.20 4.26
N MET A 202 -11.96 15.89 3.08
CA MET A 202 -12.42 14.54 2.76
C MET A 202 -11.22 13.62 2.56
N CYS A 203 -11.12 12.58 3.39
CA CYS A 203 -10.02 11.62 3.37
C CYS A 203 -10.50 10.22 3.80
N SER A 204 -9.80 9.20 3.33
CA SER A 204 -10.10 7.80 3.62
C SER A 204 -8.82 7.07 4.01
N THR A 205 -8.98 5.98 4.74
CA THR A 205 -7.95 4.96 4.95
C THR A 205 -8.20 3.81 3.98
N PHE A 206 -7.28 3.64 3.04
CA PHE A 206 -7.25 2.53 2.10
C PHE A 206 -6.50 1.35 2.72
N LYS A 207 -7.14 0.18 2.77
CA LYS A 207 -6.57 -1.05 3.34
C LYS A 207 -6.27 -2.03 2.22
N PHE A 208 -5.01 -2.43 2.09
CA PHE A 208 -4.54 -3.29 1.00
C PHE A 208 -3.97 -4.60 1.51
N ALA A 209 -4.25 -5.70 0.84
CA ALA A 209 -3.65 -7.01 1.12
C ALA A 209 -2.96 -7.59 -0.11
N LYS A 210 -2.11 -8.60 0.10
CA LYS A 210 -1.42 -9.33 -0.97
C LYS A 210 -2.42 -10.13 -1.80
N LEU A 211 -2.37 -10.01 -3.12
CA LEU A 211 -3.08 -10.95 -3.98
C LEU A 211 -2.40 -12.32 -3.86
N LEU A 212 -3.04 -13.27 -3.16
CA LEU A 212 -2.58 -14.65 -3.09
C LEU A 212 -2.99 -15.38 -4.37
N LEU A 213 -2.14 -15.31 -5.40
CA LEU A 213 -2.28 -16.21 -6.54
C LEU A 213 -1.82 -17.60 -6.08
N TYR A 214 -2.77 -18.51 -5.89
CA TYR A 214 -2.47 -19.92 -5.65
C TYR A 214 -1.74 -20.45 -6.89
N SER A 215 -0.42 -20.62 -6.78
CA SER A 215 0.33 -21.36 -7.79
C SER A 215 -0.09 -22.81 -7.62
N SER A 216 -0.88 -23.37 -8.53
CA SER A 216 -1.08 -24.81 -8.58
C SER A 216 0.28 -25.45 -8.81
N ILE A 217 0.92 -25.91 -7.73
CA ILE A 217 2.08 -26.80 -7.79
C ILE A 217 1.53 -28.10 -8.37
N THR A 218 1.60 -28.24 -9.69
CA THR A 218 1.57 -29.55 -10.32
C THR A 218 2.91 -30.21 -10.01
N SER A 219 3.02 -30.82 -8.83
CA SER A 219 4.09 -31.79 -8.60
C SER A 219 3.88 -32.92 -9.60
N GLY A 220 4.76 -32.99 -10.60
CA GLY A 220 4.75 -34.07 -11.59
C GLY A 220 4.84 -35.41 -10.87
N PHE A 221 3.81 -36.23 -11.02
CA PHE A 221 3.94 -37.65 -10.79
C PHE A 221 4.73 -38.21 -11.99
N ASP A 222 6.02 -38.48 -11.78
CA ASP A 222 6.80 -39.35 -12.65
C ASP A 222 6.16 -40.75 -12.60
N LEU A 223 5.51 -41.15 -13.68
CA LEU A 223 5.06 -42.52 -13.87
C LEU A 223 6.31 -43.36 -14.21
N GLY A 224 6.90 -43.95 -13.19
CA GLY A 224 8.03 -44.88 -13.32
C GLY A 224 7.70 -46.00 -14.30
N SER A 225 8.56 -46.16 -15.30
CA SER A 225 8.57 -47.28 -16.23
C SER A 225 8.79 -48.60 -15.49
N THR A 226 7.75 -49.41 -15.33
CA THR A 226 7.91 -50.81 -14.90
C THR A 226 8.23 -51.70 -16.09
N THR A 227 9.45 -52.21 -16.06
CA THR A 227 9.99 -53.29 -16.90
C THR A 227 9.14 -54.55 -16.80
N SER A 228 8.83 -55.17 -17.95
CA SER A 228 8.15 -56.45 -18.04
C SER A 228 9.12 -57.62 -17.79
N GLY A 229 8.69 -58.58 -16.97
CA GLY A 229 9.31 -59.89 -16.76
C GLY A 229 8.23 -60.95 -16.45
N PRO A 230 8.47 -62.25 -16.72
CA PRO A 230 7.43 -63.12 -17.27
C PRO A 230 6.99 -64.27 -16.33
N TRP A 231 5.77 -64.80 -16.58
CA TRP A 231 5.15 -66.05 -16.05
C TRP A 231 4.56 -65.94 -14.63
N SER A 232 3.47 -66.59 -14.20
CA SER A 232 2.59 -67.66 -14.72
C SER A 232 1.34 -67.75 -13.81
N GLY A 233 0.19 -68.16 -14.35
CA GLY A 233 -0.74 -69.05 -13.63
C GLY A 233 -2.00 -68.46 -12.96
N TYR A 234 -3.15 -68.99 -13.39
CA TYR A 234 -4.44 -69.12 -12.69
C TYR A 234 -5.41 -67.93 -12.59
N SER A 235 -6.37 -67.97 -13.52
CA SER A 235 -7.85 -67.93 -13.35
C SER A 235 -8.48 -67.13 -12.21
N GLY A 236 -9.35 -66.17 -12.57
CA GLY A 236 -10.56 -65.91 -11.80
C GLY A 236 -11.17 -64.50 -11.88
N ILE A 237 -12.30 -64.42 -12.59
CA ILE A 237 -13.52 -63.65 -12.28
C ILE A 237 -13.55 -62.11 -12.56
N ASN A 238 -14.26 -61.79 -13.65
CA ASN A 238 -15.18 -60.67 -13.97
C ASN A 238 -15.04 -59.27 -13.30
N GLY A 239 -14.88 -58.25 -14.15
CA GLY A 239 -15.23 -56.85 -13.91
C GLY A 239 -15.27 -56.07 -15.25
N PRO A 240 -16.18 -55.09 -15.44
CA PRO A 240 -16.74 -54.75 -16.75
C PRO A 240 -15.91 -53.76 -17.58
N ASP A 241 -16.28 -53.73 -18.86
CA ASP A 241 -15.91 -52.85 -19.97
C ASP A 241 -15.13 -51.57 -19.66
N MET A 242 -13.99 -51.51 -20.33
CA MET A 242 -13.10 -50.36 -20.49
C MET A 242 -13.75 -49.37 -21.48
N GLN A 243 -14.48 -48.36 -20.98
CA GLN A 243 -14.86 -47.21 -21.81
C GLN A 243 -13.68 -46.24 -21.94
N CYS A 244 -13.25 -46.04 -23.18
CA CYS A 244 -12.28 -45.03 -23.59
C CYS A 244 -12.73 -43.63 -23.12
N PHE A 245 -11.94 -43.00 -22.25
CA PHE A 245 -12.11 -41.58 -21.92
C PHE A 245 -11.46 -40.70 -23.00
N HIS A 246 -12.28 -39.87 -23.64
CA HIS A 246 -11.83 -38.74 -24.46
C HIS A 246 -11.22 -37.63 -23.57
N PRO A 247 -10.13 -36.96 -24.00
CA PRO A 247 -9.58 -35.84 -23.27
C PRO A 247 -10.37 -34.57 -23.58
N GLY A 248 -11.06 -34.01 -22.60
CA GLY A 248 -11.66 -32.69 -22.79
C GLY A 248 -12.86 -32.39 -21.89
N THR A 249 -12.70 -32.43 -20.57
CA THR A 249 -13.58 -31.65 -19.69
C THR A 249 -12.83 -31.34 -18.39
N LEU A 250 -12.41 -30.08 -18.22
CA LEU A 250 -11.98 -29.56 -16.92
C LEU A 250 -13.22 -29.55 -16.01
N SER A 251 -13.23 -30.45 -15.03
CA SER A 251 -14.21 -30.44 -13.95
C SER A 251 -13.98 -29.20 -13.09
N ILE A 252 -14.96 -28.29 -13.08
CA ILE A 252 -15.01 -27.15 -12.17
C ILE A 252 -15.50 -27.69 -10.82
N SER A 253 -14.58 -28.18 -10.00
CA SER A 253 -14.86 -28.51 -8.61
C SER A 253 -14.70 -27.25 -7.75
N LEU A 254 -15.85 -26.71 -7.32
CA LEU A 254 -16.09 -25.91 -6.11
C LEU A 254 -14.95 -25.00 -5.64
N TRP A 255 -14.93 -23.80 -6.19
CA TRP A 255 -14.26 -22.64 -5.58
C TRP A 255 -15.14 -22.17 -4.41
N SER A 256 -14.55 -21.76 -3.28
CA SER A 256 -15.33 -20.98 -2.30
C SER A 256 -15.92 -19.77 -3.01
N ALA A 257 -17.16 -19.40 -2.73
CA ALA A 257 -17.85 -18.28 -3.38
C ALA A 257 -16.98 -17.01 -3.37
N ASP A 258 -16.20 -16.82 -2.31
CA ASP A 258 -15.29 -15.69 -2.13
C ASP A 258 -14.16 -15.61 -3.18
N ILE A 259 -13.71 -16.76 -3.71
CA ILE A 259 -12.60 -16.82 -4.68
C ILE A 259 -13.12 -16.50 -6.09
N VAL A 260 -14.34 -16.95 -6.42
CA VAL A 260 -14.99 -16.58 -7.69
C VAL A 260 -15.26 -15.09 -7.70
N ASP A 261 -15.75 -14.53 -6.59
CA ASP A 261 -16.02 -13.09 -6.47
C ASP A 261 -14.73 -12.25 -6.57
N MET A 262 -13.64 -12.72 -5.96
CA MET A 262 -12.33 -12.08 -6.05
C MET A 262 -11.77 -12.09 -7.48
N ALA A 263 -11.84 -13.23 -8.16
CA ALA A 263 -11.38 -13.36 -9.55
C ALA A 263 -12.24 -12.55 -10.52
N CYS A 264 -13.56 -12.55 -10.34
CA CYS A 264 -14.49 -11.75 -11.14
C CYS A 264 -14.24 -10.25 -10.95
N THR A 265 -14.11 -9.77 -9.70
CA THR A 265 -13.81 -8.36 -9.40
C THR A 265 -12.49 -7.91 -10.03
N TYR A 266 -11.46 -8.77 -9.97
CA TYR A 266 -10.17 -8.49 -10.61
C TYR A 266 -10.31 -8.41 -12.14
N LEU A 267 -10.99 -9.35 -12.78
CA LEU A 267 -11.20 -9.37 -14.23
C LEU A 267 -12.04 -8.16 -14.71
N GLU A 268 -13.08 -7.78 -13.99
CA GLU A 268 -13.88 -6.58 -14.30
C GLU A 268 -13.06 -5.29 -14.18
N SER A 269 -12.10 -5.24 -13.25
CA SER A 269 -11.18 -4.10 -13.12
C SER A 269 -10.22 -3.98 -14.31
N LEU A 270 -9.87 -5.10 -14.95
CA LEU A 270 -9.04 -5.15 -16.16
C LEU A 270 -9.84 -4.77 -17.41
N GLU A 271 -11.11 -5.16 -17.49
CA GLU A 271 -11.97 -4.80 -18.63
C GLU A 271 -12.33 -3.32 -18.67
N ARG A 272 -12.50 -2.68 -17.51
CA ARG A 272 -12.67 -1.21 -17.40
C ARG A 272 -11.47 -0.40 -17.92
N LYS A 273 -10.29 -1.01 -18.05
CA LYS A 273 -9.05 -0.37 -18.54
C LYS A 273 -8.89 -0.44 -20.08
N LYS A 274 -9.79 -1.09 -20.83
CA LYS A 274 -9.69 -1.10 -22.30
C LYS A 274 -10.14 0.25 -22.89
N PRO A 275 -9.30 0.97 -23.65
CA PRO A 275 -9.71 2.21 -24.30
C PRO A 275 -10.73 1.90 -25.41
N LYS A 276 -11.91 2.54 -25.36
CA LYS A 276 -12.91 2.48 -26.43
C LYS A 276 -12.34 3.15 -27.68
N HIS A 277 -11.80 2.38 -28.62
CA HIS A 277 -11.49 2.86 -29.96
C HIS A 277 -12.79 3.08 -30.73
N GLY A 278 -13.32 4.30 -30.64
CA GLY A 278 -14.40 4.76 -31.50
C GLY A 278 -13.84 5.25 -32.83
N HIS A 279 -14.05 4.49 -33.90
CA HIS A 279 -13.90 4.98 -35.27
C HIS A 279 -14.78 6.23 -35.47
N LYS A 280 -14.16 7.39 -35.67
CA LYS A 280 -14.83 8.59 -36.20
C LYS A 280 -14.34 8.84 -37.62
N ASN A 281 -15.26 8.72 -38.57
CA ASN A 281 -15.10 9.10 -39.97
C ASN A 281 -14.72 10.58 -40.09
N LEU A 282 -13.58 10.87 -40.72
CA LEU A 282 -13.16 12.20 -41.11
C LEU A 282 -13.90 12.63 -42.39
N ARG A 283 -14.78 13.62 -42.28
CA ARG A 283 -15.13 14.51 -43.39
C ARG A 283 -14.55 15.90 -43.08
N SER A 284 -13.69 16.37 -43.97
CA SER A 284 -13.15 17.75 -44.00
C SER A 284 -14.23 18.78 -44.34
N PRO A 285 -14.11 20.02 -43.84
CA PRO A 285 -14.01 21.13 -44.80
C PRO A 285 -13.03 22.26 -44.42
N SER A 286 -12.30 22.72 -45.45
CA SER A 286 -11.84 24.08 -45.80
C SER A 286 -11.48 25.15 -44.73
N ARG A 287 -10.24 25.65 -44.86
CA ARG A 287 -9.67 26.90 -44.29
C ARG A 287 -10.46 28.19 -44.65
N PRO A 288 -10.24 29.29 -43.89
CA PRO A 288 -9.39 30.36 -44.44
C PRO A 288 -8.38 31.04 -43.48
N ARG A 289 -7.28 31.45 -44.12
CA ARG A 289 -6.21 32.47 -43.90
C ARG A 289 -5.95 33.19 -42.55
N LYS A 290 -4.66 33.06 -42.16
CA LYS A 290 -3.69 33.94 -41.47
C LYS A 290 -4.00 35.44 -41.33
N LYS A 291 -3.64 36.00 -40.16
CA LYS A 291 -2.86 37.25 -40.02
C LYS A 291 -1.86 37.18 -38.85
N ASN A 292 -0.59 37.46 -39.17
CA ASN A 292 0.54 37.71 -38.26
C ASN A 292 0.31 38.96 -37.41
N LYS A 293 0.77 38.96 -36.15
CA LYS A 293 1.49 40.11 -35.55
C LYS A 293 2.61 39.63 -34.61
N ASN A 294 3.66 40.44 -34.63
CA ASN A 294 5.04 40.21 -34.22
C ASN A 294 5.34 40.58 -32.76
N LEU A 295 6.38 39.93 -32.21
CA LEU A 295 7.47 40.44 -31.36
C LEU A 295 7.17 41.18 -30.03
N ARG A 296 7.66 40.66 -28.89
CA ARG A 296 8.97 40.99 -28.25
C ARG A 296 9.11 40.38 -26.84
N SER A 297 10.30 39.83 -26.57
CA SER A 297 10.87 39.51 -25.25
C SER A 297 11.55 40.74 -24.62
N PRO A 298 11.82 40.72 -23.30
CA PRO A 298 13.21 40.70 -22.80
C PRO A 298 13.38 39.76 -21.57
N SER A 299 14.34 38.83 -21.56
CA SER A 299 15.71 38.90 -21.00
C SER A 299 15.84 39.09 -19.47
N ILE A 300 16.19 37.98 -18.80
CA ILE A 300 17.29 37.74 -17.85
C ILE A 300 17.47 38.66 -16.63
N SER A 301 17.44 38.04 -15.44
CA SER A 301 18.35 38.36 -14.32
C SER A 301 18.43 37.17 -13.35
N LEU A 302 19.56 36.46 -13.41
CA LEU A 302 19.99 35.38 -12.52
C LEU A 302 20.84 36.02 -11.40
N LEU A 303 20.54 35.75 -10.13
CA LEU A 303 21.44 36.08 -9.02
C LEU A 303 21.72 34.82 -8.20
N MET A 304 22.92 34.27 -8.36
CA MET A 304 23.57 33.39 -7.39
C MET A 304 24.21 34.28 -6.31
N HIS A 305 24.10 33.90 -5.04
CA HIS A 305 25.04 34.32 -4.00
C HIS A 305 25.53 33.08 -3.23
N VAL A 306 26.78 33.22 -2.81
CA VAL A 306 27.81 32.28 -2.36
C VAL A 306 27.40 31.44 -1.17
#